data_AF-A0A812X6Q3-F1
#
_entry.id   AF-A0A812X6Q3-F1
#
_cell.length_a   1.000
_cell.length_b   1.000
_cell.length_c   1.000
_cell.angle_alpha   90.00
_cell.angle_beta   90.00
_cell.angle_gamma   90.00
#
_symmetry.space_group_name_H-M   'P 1'
#
loop_
_entity.id
_entity.type
_entity.pdbx_description
1 polymer ?
#
loop_
_entity_poly.entity_id
_entity_poly.type
_entity_poly.pdbx_seq_one_letter_code
_entity_poly.pdbx_strand_id
1 'polypeptide(L)'
;MDAAYLKCLQDRRPRVLQKEGKMSRDVVLEFLEACNVKMDLPEVQEKLRRKITETGALPETVANEVHDEVMELLGFEVAYGHSCFAEFGASQEFASDKEVAKAYARWRGHSSEIMFKMLYDYWQSGGELHVDAVVKHQMMKHGAKAQLNNMSNEERRSLLETSIDKVNVFSKLPPEGRQRYLERLEDQELLEFTKGEILVATLVQSRQQLLHRTE
;
A
#
# COMPACT_ATOMS: atom_id res chain seq x y z
N MET A 1 11.70 -8.78 -17.67
CA MET A 1 12.80 -7.84 -17.30
C MET A 1 13.25 -8.14 -15.87
N ASP A 2 12.28 -8.36 -15.00
CA ASP A 2 12.38 -8.63 -13.56
C ASP A 2 13.29 -9.80 -13.17
N ALA A 3 13.18 -10.96 -13.86
CA ALA A 3 14.03 -12.11 -13.58
C ALA A 3 15.52 -11.85 -13.86
N ALA A 4 15.83 -11.05 -14.89
CA ALA A 4 17.20 -10.68 -15.21
C ALA A 4 17.77 -9.72 -14.16
N TYR A 5 16.97 -8.77 -13.68
CA TYR A 5 17.35 -7.84 -12.62
C TYR A 5 17.72 -8.55 -11.32
N LEU A 6 16.85 -9.45 -10.83
CA LEU A 6 17.13 -10.20 -9.60
C LEU A 6 18.31 -11.17 -9.77
N LYS A 7 18.47 -11.76 -10.97
CA LYS A 7 19.63 -12.58 -11.28
C LYS A 7 20.92 -11.76 -11.23
N CYS A 8 20.92 -10.56 -11.77
CA CYS A 8 22.04 -9.64 -11.64
C CYS A 8 22.36 -9.40 -10.16
N LEU A 9 21.39 -9.02 -9.32
CA LEU A 9 21.62 -8.83 -7.88
C LEU A 9 22.23 -10.07 -7.21
N GLN A 10 21.72 -11.25 -7.51
CA GLN A 10 22.23 -12.51 -6.99
C GLN A 10 23.68 -12.79 -7.41
N ASP A 11 24.05 -12.44 -8.64
CA ASP A 11 25.40 -12.66 -9.19
C ASP A 11 26.45 -11.71 -8.59
N ARG A 12 26.02 -10.51 -8.15
CA ARG A 12 26.87 -9.53 -7.43
C ARG A 12 26.74 -9.60 -5.91
N ARG A 13 25.95 -10.53 -5.37
CA ARG A 13 25.80 -10.70 -3.92
C ARG A 13 27.18 -10.89 -3.25
N PRO A 14 27.57 -10.02 -2.31
CA PRO A 14 28.84 -10.16 -1.62
C PRO A 14 28.92 -11.47 -0.82
N ARG A 15 30.12 -12.07 -0.77
CA ARG A 15 30.36 -13.28 0.04
C ARG A 15 30.36 -13.00 1.55
N VAL A 16 30.68 -11.77 1.93
CA VAL A 16 30.73 -11.30 3.31
C VAL A 16 29.74 -10.15 3.42
N LEU A 17 28.79 -10.29 4.35
CA LEU A 17 27.78 -9.28 4.60
C LEU A 17 28.37 -8.16 5.47
N GLN A 18 28.04 -6.93 5.11
CA GLN A 18 28.37 -5.71 5.83
C GLN A 18 27.61 -5.64 7.16
N LYS A 19 28.33 -5.25 8.22
CA LYS A 19 27.83 -5.12 9.61
C LYS A 19 28.16 -3.78 10.25
N GLU A 20 28.73 -2.85 9.48
CA GLU A 20 29.16 -1.53 9.92
C GLU A 20 29.11 -0.53 8.75
N GLY A 21 29.14 0.77 9.03
CA GLY A 21 29.06 1.84 8.03
C GLY A 21 27.65 2.10 7.46
N LYS A 22 27.43 3.31 6.96
CA LYS A 22 26.08 3.72 6.51
C LYS A 22 25.70 3.06 5.19
N MET A 23 24.40 2.78 5.03
CA MET A 23 23.84 2.44 3.73
C MET A 23 23.86 3.68 2.83
N SER A 24 24.43 3.56 1.63
CA SER A 24 24.46 4.67 0.69
C SER A 24 23.07 4.89 0.09
N ARG A 25 22.83 6.11 -0.39
CA ARG A 25 21.61 6.49 -1.11
C ARG A 25 21.28 5.52 -2.25
N ASP A 26 22.27 5.16 -3.07
CA ASP A 26 22.07 4.30 -4.23
C ASP A 26 21.64 2.89 -3.81
N VAL A 27 22.18 2.38 -2.71
CA VAL A 27 21.75 1.09 -2.14
C VAL A 27 20.31 1.16 -1.64
N VAL A 28 19.88 2.26 -1.03
CA VAL A 28 18.48 2.42 -0.61
C VAL A 28 17.52 2.42 -1.80
N LEU A 29 17.88 3.11 -2.89
CA LEU A 29 17.08 3.10 -4.12
C LEU A 29 17.01 1.70 -4.72
N GLU A 30 18.15 0.99 -4.78
CA GLU A 30 18.22 -0.38 -5.30
C GLU A 30 17.44 -1.37 -4.42
N PHE A 31 17.46 -1.18 -3.09
CA PHE A 31 16.65 -1.93 -2.14
C PHE A 31 15.16 -1.77 -2.42
N LEU A 32 14.68 -0.52 -2.54
CA LEU A 32 13.25 -0.25 -2.76
C LEU A 32 12.77 -0.82 -4.11
N GLU A 33 13.59 -0.74 -5.16
CA GLU A 33 13.26 -1.36 -6.44
C GLU A 33 13.29 -2.89 -6.35
N ALA A 34 14.29 -3.46 -5.68
CA ALA A 34 14.38 -4.91 -5.49
C ALA A 34 13.23 -5.50 -4.68
N CYS A 35 12.77 -4.80 -3.63
CA CYS A 35 11.57 -5.18 -2.89
C CYS A 35 10.33 -5.15 -3.80
N ASN A 36 10.14 -4.09 -4.61
CA ASN A 36 9.02 -4.03 -5.56
C ASN A 36 9.03 -5.25 -6.50
N VAL A 37 10.18 -5.51 -7.15
CA VAL A 37 10.33 -6.62 -8.08
C VAL A 37 10.13 -7.98 -7.40
N LYS A 38 10.64 -8.15 -6.18
CA LYS A 38 10.44 -9.37 -5.38
C LYS A 38 8.98 -9.61 -5.02
N MET A 39 8.24 -8.55 -4.64
CA MET A 39 6.81 -8.67 -4.33
C MET A 39 5.99 -9.16 -5.51
N ASP A 40 6.38 -8.84 -6.74
CA ASP A 40 5.68 -9.27 -7.95
C ASP A 40 5.97 -10.73 -8.36
N LEU A 41 6.91 -11.41 -7.70
CA LEU A 41 7.23 -12.79 -8.02
C LEU A 41 6.07 -13.74 -7.66
N PRO A 42 5.72 -14.70 -8.54
CA PRO A 42 4.63 -15.65 -8.28
C PRO A 42 4.76 -16.40 -6.96
N GLU A 43 5.98 -16.81 -6.58
CA GLU A 43 6.25 -17.51 -5.34
C GLU A 43 6.02 -16.64 -4.10
N VAL A 44 6.30 -15.33 -4.18
CA VAL A 44 6.05 -14.38 -3.08
C VAL A 44 4.55 -14.10 -3.00
N GLN A 45 3.89 -13.89 -4.13
CA GLN A 45 2.44 -13.71 -4.22
C GLN A 45 1.68 -14.90 -3.62
N GLU A 46 2.16 -16.13 -3.87
CA GLU A 46 1.58 -17.35 -3.29
C GLU A 46 1.82 -17.43 -1.77
N LYS A 47 3.03 -17.11 -1.28
CA LYS A 47 3.30 -17.02 0.16
C LYS A 47 2.38 -16.03 0.87
N LEU A 48 2.21 -14.83 0.29
CA LEU A 48 1.32 -13.78 0.80
C LEU A 48 -0.12 -14.28 0.88
N ARG A 49 -0.63 -14.85 -0.22
CA ARG A 49 -1.99 -15.39 -0.29
C ARG A 49 -2.22 -16.48 0.73
N ARG A 50 -1.30 -17.45 0.84
CA ARG A 50 -1.38 -18.53 1.83
C ARG A 50 -1.45 -17.96 3.23
N LYS A 51 -0.57 -17.01 3.57
CA LYS A 51 -0.53 -16.40 4.90
C LYS A 51 -1.82 -15.65 5.24
N ILE A 52 -2.39 -14.93 4.27
CA ILE A 52 -3.69 -14.25 4.43
C ILE A 52 -4.80 -15.29 4.68
N THR A 53 -4.87 -16.35 3.87
CA THR A 53 -5.88 -17.41 4.04
C THR A 53 -5.78 -18.09 5.41
N GLU A 54 -4.56 -18.30 5.91
CA GLU A 54 -4.29 -18.91 7.22
C GLU A 54 -4.65 -18.01 8.41
N THR A 55 -4.48 -16.68 8.27
CA THR A 55 -4.50 -15.76 9.42
C THR A 55 -5.59 -14.70 9.37
N GLY A 56 -6.27 -14.52 8.25
CA GLY A 56 -7.24 -13.44 8.05
C GLY A 56 -6.65 -12.02 8.20
N ALA A 57 -5.33 -11.88 8.23
CA ALA A 57 -4.62 -10.65 8.58
C ALA A 57 -3.61 -10.24 7.50
N LEU A 58 -3.04 -9.04 7.62
CA LEU A 58 -1.95 -8.60 6.75
C LEU A 58 -0.72 -9.50 6.93
N PRO A 59 -0.10 -9.98 5.84
CA PRO A 59 1.01 -10.94 5.89
C PRO A 59 2.36 -10.25 6.15
N GLU A 60 2.46 -9.44 7.22
CA GLU A 60 3.66 -8.65 7.55
C GLU A 60 4.92 -9.51 7.65
N THR A 61 4.79 -10.75 8.15
CA THR A 61 5.92 -11.69 8.24
C THR A 61 6.52 -12.00 6.86
N VAL A 62 5.70 -12.14 5.83
CA VAL A 62 6.17 -12.42 4.47
C VAL A 62 6.78 -11.17 3.83
N ALA A 63 6.22 -9.99 4.10
CA ALA A 63 6.82 -8.72 3.66
C ALA A 63 8.20 -8.50 4.31
N ASN A 64 8.34 -8.84 5.60
CA ASN A 64 9.63 -8.80 6.30
C ASN A 64 10.62 -9.82 5.75
N GLU A 65 10.19 -11.05 5.42
CA GLU A 65 11.05 -12.02 4.72
C GLU A 65 11.59 -11.45 3.39
N VAL A 66 10.75 -10.76 2.62
CA VAL A 66 11.18 -10.10 1.37
C VAL A 66 12.22 -9.00 1.66
N HIS A 67 12.01 -8.18 2.69
CA HIS A 67 13.00 -7.19 3.09
C HIS A 67 14.33 -7.86 3.47
N ASP A 68 14.30 -8.88 4.31
CA ASP A 68 15.48 -9.60 4.80
C ASP A 68 16.27 -10.22 3.65
N GLU A 69 15.59 -10.92 2.72
CA GLU A 69 16.21 -11.48 1.53
C GLU A 69 16.88 -10.41 0.66
N VAL A 70 16.23 -9.26 0.47
CA VAL A 70 16.78 -8.16 -0.34
C VAL A 70 17.96 -7.49 0.35
N MET A 71 17.94 -7.32 1.68
CA MET A 71 19.10 -6.82 2.44
C MET A 71 20.33 -7.69 2.20
N GLU A 72 20.17 -9.01 2.33
CA GLU A 72 21.28 -9.93 2.14
C GLU A 72 21.76 -9.97 0.68
N LEU A 73 20.85 -9.84 -0.29
CA LEU A 73 21.20 -9.73 -1.72
C LEU A 73 22.07 -8.51 -1.99
N LEU A 74 21.79 -7.39 -1.32
CA LEU A 74 22.57 -6.16 -1.41
C LEU A 74 23.81 -6.16 -0.51
N GLY A 75 24.05 -7.26 0.22
CA GLY A 75 25.27 -7.46 0.98
C GLY A 75 25.23 -6.95 2.41
N PHE A 76 24.05 -6.71 2.98
CA PHE A 76 23.89 -6.32 4.38
C PHE A 76 23.44 -7.51 5.23
N GLU A 77 23.98 -7.61 6.44
CA GLU A 77 23.41 -8.52 7.44
C GLU A 77 22.03 -7.99 7.86
N VAL A 78 21.08 -8.89 8.09
CA VAL A 78 19.66 -8.52 8.27
C VAL A 78 19.46 -7.52 9.42
N ALA A 79 19.94 -7.84 10.63
CA ALA A 79 19.76 -6.96 11.77
C ALA A 79 20.43 -5.60 11.56
N TYR A 80 21.62 -5.59 10.94
CA TYR A 80 22.34 -4.38 10.57
C TYR A 80 21.64 -3.55 9.48
N GLY A 81 21.07 -4.20 8.46
CA GLY A 81 20.30 -3.55 7.41
C GLY A 81 19.05 -2.85 7.97
N HIS A 82 18.34 -3.50 8.88
CA HIS A 82 17.20 -2.89 9.59
C HIS A 82 17.62 -1.68 10.43
N SER A 83 18.73 -1.75 11.15
CA SER A 83 19.22 -0.60 11.91
C SER A 83 19.60 0.57 10.99
N CYS A 84 20.25 0.27 9.86
CA CYS A 84 20.55 1.29 8.83
C CYS A 84 19.27 1.95 8.30
N PHE A 85 18.21 1.17 8.01
CA PHE A 85 16.95 1.72 7.53
C PHE A 85 16.20 2.56 8.57
N ALA A 86 16.24 2.15 9.85
CA ALA A 86 15.67 2.92 10.94
C ALA A 86 16.37 4.29 11.08
N GLU A 87 17.69 4.32 11.03
CA GLU A 87 18.47 5.56 10.99
C GLU A 87 18.17 6.38 9.74
N PHE A 88 18.05 5.72 8.59
CA PHE A 88 17.77 6.37 7.31
C PHE A 88 16.41 7.09 7.33
N GLY A 89 15.37 6.44 7.86
CA GLY A 89 14.03 7.01 8.01
C GLY A 89 13.95 8.18 8.99
N ALA A 90 14.87 8.27 9.95
CA ALA A 90 14.97 9.39 10.90
C ALA A 90 15.86 10.54 10.38
N SER A 91 16.56 10.37 9.26
CA SER A 91 17.52 11.35 8.77
C SER A 91 16.84 12.54 8.06
N GLN A 92 17.34 13.75 8.31
CA GLN A 92 16.91 14.96 7.59
C GLN A 92 17.31 14.92 6.10
N GLU A 93 18.41 14.23 5.79
CA GLU A 93 18.90 14.03 4.42
C GLU A 93 17.82 13.38 3.55
N PHE A 94 17.21 12.29 4.02
CA PHE A 94 16.11 11.63 3.34
C PHE A 94 14.84 12.48 3.26
N ALA A 95 14.48 13.19 4.34
CA ALA A 95 13.30 14.06 4.33
C ALA A 95 13.34 15.12 3.22
N SER A 96 14.54 15.51 2.79
CA SER A 96 14.77 16.44 1.69
C SER A 96 14.99 15.78 0.31
N ASP A 97 15.28 14.46 0.26
CA ASP A 97 15.54 13.74 -0.99
C ASP A 97 14.25 13.29 -1.67
N LYS A 98 13.87 14.02 -2.72
CA LYS A 98 12.64 13.78 -3.48
C LYS A 98 12.63 12.44 -4.22
N GLU A 99 13.78 11.94 -4.65
CA GLU A 99 13.82 10.70 -5.43
C GLU A 99 13.64 9.50 -4.51
N VAL A 100 14.36 9.47 -3.39
CA VAL A 100 14.18 8.38 -2.42
C VAL A 100 12.78 8.45 -1.83
N ALA A 101 12.24 9.64 -1.54
CA ALA A 101 10.86 9.78 -1.07
C ALA A 101 9.85 9.24 -2.10
N LYS A 102 10.07 9.50 -3.39
CA LYS A 102 9.24 8.95 -4.48
C LYS A 102 9.36 7.43 -4.59
N ALA A 103 10.58 6.89 -4.50
CA ALA A 103 10.83 5.45 -4.53
C ALA A 103 10.17 4.75 -3.34
N TYR A 104 10.27 5.34 -2.14
CA TYR A 104 9.64 4.82 -0.94
C TYR A 104 8.11 4.87 -1.03
N ALA A 105 7.55 5.98 -1.53
CA ALA A 105 6.12 6.09 -1.77
C ALA A 105 5.62 5.04 -2.79
N ARG A 106 6.40 4.77 -3.84
CA ARG A 106 6.12 3.70 -4.80
C ARG A 106 6.13 2.33 -4.13
N TRP A 107 7.19 2.00 -3.37
CA TRP A 107 7.28 0.75 -2.62
C TRP A 107 6.09 0.56 -1.67
N ARG A 108 5.80 1.56 -0.83
CA ARG A 108 4.68 1.51 0.12
C ARG A 108 3.35 1.35 -0.60
N GLY A 109 3.13 2.10 -1.68
CA GLY A 109 1.90 2.04 -2.47
C GLY A 109 1.71 0.66 -3.10
N HIS A 110 2.75 0.13 -3.75
CA HIS A 110 2.74 -1.15 -4.45
C HIS A 110 2.53 -2.33 -3.50
N SER A 111 3.33 -2.42 -2.44
CA SER A 111 3.20 -3.46 -1.41
C SER A 111 1.82 -3.44 -0.73
N SER A 112 1.33 -2.26 -0.38
CA SER A 112 -0.02 -2.11 0.20
C SER A 112 -1.11 -2.53 -0.78
N GLU A 113 -1.00 -2.14 -2.06
CA GLU A 113 -1.97 -2.52 -3.09
C GLU A 113 -2.08 -4.03 -3.25
N ILE A 114 -0.94 -4.73 -3.35
CA ILE A 114 -0.90 -6.20 -3.45
C ILE A 114 -1.58 -6.82 -2.22
N MET A 115 -1.15 -6.45 -1.02
CA MET A 115 -1.64 -7.07 0.22
C MET A 115 -3.12 -6.78 0.46
N PHE A 116 -3.56 -5.53 0.28
CA PHE A 116 -4.97 -5.16 0.45
C PHE A 116 -5.86 -5.79 -0.61
N LYS A 117 -5.39 -5.92 -1.86
CA LYS A 117 -6.12 -6.64 -2.89
C LYS A 117 -6.33 -8.10 -2.49
N MET A 118 -5.28 -8.79 -2.05
CA MET A 118 -5.40 -10.20 -1.63
C MET A 118 -6.30 -10.38 -0.41
N LEU A 119 -6.17 -9.49 0.58
CA LEU A 119 -7.00 -9.52 1.77
C LEU A 119 -8.48 -9.27 1.43
N TYR A 120 -8.74 -8.35 0.50
CA TYR A 120 -10.07 -8.09 -0.03
C TYR A 120 -10.64 -9.30 -0.78
N ASP A 121 -9.85 -9.92 -1.66
CA ASP A 121 -10.25 -11.13 -2.41
C ASP A 121 -10.58 -12.30 -1.46
N TYR A 122 -9.81 -12.46 -0.39
CA TYR A 122 -10.06 -13.44 0.67
C TYR A 122 -11.39 -13.18 1.40
N TRP A 123 -11.64 -11.94 1.84
CA TRP A 123 -12.89 -11.55 2.48
C TRP A 123 -14.11 -11.76 1.57
N GLN A 124 -14.01 -11.36 0.30
CA GLN A 124 -15.07 -11.57 -0.70
C GLN A 124 -15.37 -13.06 -0.96
N SER A 125 -14.40 -13.93 -0.72
CA SER A 125 -14.55 -15.39 -0.83
C SER A 125 -15.15 -16.02 0.44
N GLY A 126 -15.58 -15.22 1.41
CA GLY A 126 -16.15 -15.69 2.68
C GLY A 126 -15.14 -15.86 3.80
N GLY A 127 -13.91 -15.35 3.63
CA GLY A 127 -12.88 -15.36 4.66
C GLY A 127 -13.19 -14.45 5.85
N GLU A 128 -12.79 -14.86 7.05
CA GLU A 128 -12.94 -14.07 8.28
C GLU A 128 -11.73 -13.14 8.46
N LEU A 129 -11.97 -11.84 8.64
CA LEU A 129 -10.91 -10.85 8.80
C LEU A 129 -10.49 -10.69 10.26
N HIS A 130 -9.19 -10.73 10.51
CA HIS A 130 -8.55 -10.50 11.80
C HIS A 130 -7.65 -9.26 11.74
N VAL A 131 -8.27 -8.12 11.42
CA VAL A 131 -7.58 -6.83 11.27
C VAL A 131 -8.32 -5.73 12.02
N ASP A 132 -7.61 -4.66 12.37
CA ASP A 132 -8.23 -3.48 12.97
C ASP A 132 -9.09 -2.69 11.96
N ALA A 133 -9.88 -1.74 12.48
CA ALA A 133 -10.77 -0.90 11.68
C ALA A 133 -10.02 -0.05 10.64
N VAL A 134 -8.78 0.36 10.92
CA VAL A 134 -7.97 1.19 10.00
C VAL A 134 -7.56 0.36 8.79
N VAL A 135 -7.00 -0.83 9.03
CA VAL A 135 -6.62 -1.79 8.00
C VAL A 135 -7.85 -2.22 7.19
N LYS A 136 -8.97 -2.52 7.86
CA LYS A 136 -10.23 -2.86 7.19
C LYS A 136 -10.69 -1.73 6.26
N HIS A 137 -10.68 -0.48 6.73
CA HIS A 137 -11.07 0.67 5.90
C HIS A 137 -10.13 0.87 4.70
N GLN A 138 -8.81 0.72 4.86
CA GLN A 138 -7.87 0.78 3.74
C GLN A 138 -8.12 -0.34 2.72
N MET A 139 -8.33 -1.57 3.19
CA MET A 139 -8.71 -2.69 2.33
C MET A 139 -10.00 -2.40 1.54
N MET A 140 -11.05 -1.91 2.21
CA MET A 140 -12.32 -1.53 1.56
C MET A 140 -12.11 -0.44 0.51
N LYS A 141 -11.21 0.52 0.75
CA LYS A 141 -10.87 1.55 -0.23
C LYS A 141 -10.24 0.97 -1.49
N HIS A 142 -9.41 -0.07 -1.37
CA HIS A 142 -8.87 -0.80 -2.53
C HIS A 142 -9.97 -1.54 -3.29
N GLY A 143 -10.83 -2.30 -2.59
CA GLY A 143 -11.99 -2.96 -3.20
C GLY A 143 -12.96 -2.00 -3.89
N ALA A 144 -13.24 -0.86 -3.26
CA ALA A 144 -14.09 0.20 -3.79
C ALA A 144 -13.55 0.76 -5.12
N LYS A 145 -12.24 1.02 -5.22
CA LYS A 145 -11.61 1.47 -6.47
C LYS A 145 -11.76 0.43 -7.59
N ALA A 146 -11.53 -0.85 -7.28
CA ALA A 146 -11.67 -1.93 -8.26
C ALA A 146 -13.13 -2.05 -8.76
N GLN A 147 -14.10 -1.99 -7.86
CA GLN A 147 -15.52 -2.02 -8.23
C GLN A 147 -15.92 -0.78 -9.03
N LEU A 148 -15.48 0.43 -8.62
CA LEU A 148 -15.72 1.64 -9.38
C LEU A 148 -15.19 1.52 -10.82
N ASN A 149 -13.97 0.98 -11.01
CA ASN A 149 -13.38 0.78 -12.33
C ASN A 149 -14.25 -0.10 -13.24
N ASN A 150 -15.01 -1.03 -12.68
CA ASN A 150 -15.92 -1.92 -13.40
C ASN A 150 -17.35 -1.38 -13.52
N MET A 151 -17.72 -0.33 -12.79
CA MET A 151 -19.03 0.32 -12.90
C MET A 151 -19.12 1.19 -14.17
N SER A 152 -20.28 1.16 -14.80
CA SER A 152 -20.67 2.07 -15.88
C SER A 152 -20.75 3.53 -15.39
N ASN A 153 -20.76 4.47 -16.34
CA ASN A 153 -20.88 5.89 -16.00
C ASN A 153 -22.24 6.21 -15.35
N GLU A 154 -23.29 5.54 -15.78
CA GLU A 154 -24.65 5.66 -15.24
C GLU A 154 -24.70 5.21 -13.78
N GLU A 155 -24.11 4.04 -13.47
CA GLU A 155 -24.03 3.54 -12.10
C GLU A 155 -23.18 4.46 -11.20
N ARG A 156 -22.04 4.96 -11.70
CA ARG A 156 -21.21 5.92 -10.96
C ARG A 156 -21.96 7.22 -10.67
N ARG A 157 -22.76 7.73 -11.62
CA ARG A 157 -23.58 8.94 -11.42
C ARG A 157 -24.65 8.72 -10.35
N SER A 158 -25.41 7.62 -10.46
CA SER A 158 -26.44 7.25 -9.49
C SER A 158 -25.85 7.11 -8.07
N LEU A 159 -24.71 6.44 -7.95
CA LEU A 159 -24.01 6.31 -6.67
C LEU A 159 -23.54 7.67 -6.12
N LEU A 160 -23.01 8.54 -6.97
CA LEU A 160 -22.57 9.88 -6.57
C LEU A 160 -23.76 10.72 -6.06
N GLU A 161 -24.88 10.73 -6.79
CA GLU A 161 -26.09 11.46 -6.42
C GLU A 161 -26.62 11.03 -5.05
N THR A 162 -26.62 9.73 -4.76
CA THR A 162 -27.10 9.18 -3.49
C THR A 162 -26.11 9.31 -2.33
N SER A 163 -24.81 9.46 -2.63
CA SER A 163 -23.74 9.48 -1.61
C SER A 163 -23.25 10.88 -1.25
N ILE A 164 -23.44 11.88 -2.11
CA ILE A 164 -22.81 13.20 -1.96
C ILE A 164 -23.17 13.87 -0.62
N ASP A 165 -24.43 13.82 -0.21
CA ASP A 165 -24.87 14.44 1.04
C ASP A 165 -24.33 13.69 2.26
N LYS A 166 -24.32 12.34 2.21
CA LYS A 166 -23.74 11.51 3.28
C LYS A 166 -22.26 11.81 3.48
N VAL A 167 -21.49 11.89 2.39
CA VAL A 167 -20.06 12.23 2.41
C VAL A 167 -19.84 13.67 2.90
N ASN A 168 -20.68 14.61 2.48
CA ASN A 168 -20.61 16.01 2.92
C ASN A 168 -20.91 16.15 4.43
N VAL A 169 -21.86 15.40 4.97
CA VAL A 169 -22.14 15.36 6.41
C VAL A 169 -20.98 14.71 7.15
N PHE A 170 -20.49 13.56 6.68
CA PHE A 170 -19.37 12.85 7.28
C PHE A 170 -18.10 13.70 7.36
N SER A 171 -17.76 14.42 6.28
CA SER A 171 -16.58 15.29 6.25
C SER A 171 -16.64 16.45 7.25
N LYS A 172 -17.84 16.84 7.70
CA LYS A 172 -18.04 17.86 8.75
C LYS A 172 -17.97 17.32 10.16
N LEU A 173 -17.96 15.99 10.35
CA LEU A 173 -17.83 15.38 11.68
C LEU A 173 -16.41 15.58 12.23
N PRO A 174 -16.26 15.72 13.56
CA PRO A 174 -14.95 15.68 14.22
C PRO A 174 -14.31 14.29 14.07
N PRO A 175 -12.98 14.16 14.26
CA PRO A 175 -12.26 12.89 14.07
C PRO A 175 -12.89 11.70 14.82
N GLU A 176 -13.27 11.89 16.07
CA GLU A 176 -13.90 10.85 16.89
C GLU A 176 -15.30 10.48 16.37
N GLY A 177 -16.02 11.47 15.82
CA GLY A 177 -17.32 11.27 15.19
C GLY A 177 -17.23 10.47 13.91
N ARG A 178 -16.19 10.69 13.10
CA ARG A 178 -15.92 9.91 11.88
C ARG A 178 -15.61 8.47 12.20
N GLN A 179 -14.74 8.22 13.18
CA GLN A 179 -14.41 6.86 13.60
C GLN A 179 -15.65 6.10 14.07
N ARG A 180 -16.44 6.68 14.97
CA ARG A 180 -17.69 6.07 15.45
C ARG A 180 -18.72 5.82 14.36
N TYR A 181 -18.77 6.68 13.33
CA TYR A 181 -19.65 6.46 12.19
C TYR A 181 -19.20 5.24 11.38
N LEU A 182 -17.92 5.13 11.05
CA LEU A 182 -17.37 4.00 10.29
C LEU A 182 -17.51 2.68 11.04
N GLU A 183 -17.34 2.67 12.37
CA GLU A 183 -17.50 1.48 13.23
C GLU A 183 -18.94 0.95 13.28
N ARG A 184 -19.94 1.76 12.91
CA ARG A 184 -21.36 1.38 12.92
C ARG A 184 -21.87 0.87 11.58
N LEU A 185 -21.12 1.10 10.50
CA LEU A 185 -21.53 0.65 9.18
C LEU A 185 -21.30 -0.85 9.05
N GLU A 186 -22.29 -1.54 8.49
CA GLU A 186 -22.10 -2.91 8.03
C GLU A 186 -21.09 -2.92 6.86
N ASP A 187 -20.45 -4.05 6.60
CA ASP A 187 -19.35 -4.11 5.61
C ASP A 187 -19.76 -3.66 4.21
N GLN A 188 -20.98 -4.01 3.80
CA GLN A 188 -21.52 -3.58 2.50
C GLN A 188 -21.81 -2.08 2.47
N GLU A 189 -22.35 -1.53 3.57
CA GLU A 189 -22.62 -0.08 3.68
C GLU A 189 -21.32 0.72 3.71
N LEU A 190 -20.30 0.21 4.41
CA LEU A 190 -18.96 0.77 4.45
C LEU A 190 -18.33 0.79 3.05
N LEU A 191 -18.47 -0.30 2.29
CA LEU A 191 -17.97 -0.39 0.92
C LEU A 191 -18.66 0.61 0.00
N GLU A 192 -20.00 0.69 0.03
CA GLU A 192 -20.76 1.68 -0.75
C GLU A 192 -20.42 3.12 -0.37
N PHE A 193 -20.34 3.41 0.92
CA PHE A 193 -19.92 4.71 1.43
C PHE A 193 -18.52 5.09 0.93
N THR A 194 -17.57 4.15 1.00
CA THR A 194 -16.18 4.36 0.56
C THR A 194 -16.09 4.65 -0.94
N LYS A 195 -16.91 3.98 -1.78
CA LYS A 195 -17.01 4.32 -3.21
C LYS A 195 -17.53 5.74 -3.41
N GLY A 196 -18.56 6.14 -2.66
CA GLY A 196 -19.10 7.50 -2.65
C GLY A 196 -18.04 8.54 -2.30
N GLU A 197 -17.25 8.31 -1.25
CA GLU A 197 -16.13 9.18 -0.87
C GLU A 197 -15.10 9.35 -2.00
N ILE A 198 -14.73 8.25 -2.68
CA ILE A 198 -13.77 8.28 -3.80
C ILE A 198 -14.34 9.11 -4.96
N LEU A 199 -15.62 8.95 -5.31
CA LEU A 199 -16.25 9.71 -6.40
C LEU A 199 -16.32 11.20 -6.09
N VAL A 200 -16.70 11.57 -4.86
CA VAL A 200 -16.74 12.97 -4.41
C VAL A 200 -15.34 13.59 -4.42
N ALA A 201 -14.34 12.88 -3.91
CA ALA A 201 -12.95 13.34 -3.95
C ALA A 201 -12.45 13.57 -5.37
N THR A 202 -12.79 12.67 -6.30
CA THR A 202 -12.44 12.80 -7.73
C THR A 202 -13.12 14.02 -8.37
N LEU A 203 -14.38 14.28 -8.02
CA LEU A 203 -15.11 15.46 -8.49
C LEU A 203 -14.48 16.76 -7.98
N VAL A 204 -14.09 16.81 -6.69
CA VAL A 204 -13.43 17.99 -6.10
C VAL A 204 -12.07 18.24 -6.76
N GLN A 205 -11.26 17.20 -6.95
CA GLN A 205 -9.96 17.30 -7.61
C GLN A 205 -10.07 17.78 -9.06
N SER A 206 -11.02 17.25 -9.83
CA SER A 206 -11.23 17.68 -11.23
C SER A 206 -11.67 19.14 -11.33
N ARG A 207 -12.51 19.63 -10.41
CA ARG A 207 -12.88 21.06 -10.33
C ARG A 207 -11.69 21.96 -10.01
N GLN A 208 -10.84 21.58 -9.06
CA GLN A 208 -9.64 22.34 -8.71
C GLN A 208 -8.65 22.42 -9.89
N GLN A 209 -8.46 21.33 -10.62
CA GLN A 209 -7.59 21.32 -11.80
C GLN A 209 -8.11 22.20 -12.94
N LEU A 210 -9.43 22.33 -13.10
CA LEU A 210 -10.01 23.23 -14.10
C LEU A 210 -9.76 24.70 -13.76
N LEU A 211 -9.90 25.08 -12.49
CA LEU A 211 -9.66 26.46 -12.03
C LEU A 211 -8.21 26.91 -12.26
N HIS A 212 -7.23 26.02 -12.02
CA HIS A 212 -5.81 26.32 -12.24
C HIS A 212 -5.37 26.33 -13.71
N ARG A 213 -6.22 25.90 -14.66
CA ARG A 213 -5.93 25.98 -16.11
C ARG A 213 -6.43 27.26 -16.76
N THR A 214 -7.26 28.02 -16.06
CA THR A 214 -7.84 29.28 -16.54
C THR A 214 -7.08 30.52 -16.05
N GLU A 215 -5.96 30.32 -15.35
CA GLU A 215 -4.99 31.34 -14.92
C GLU A 215 -3.68 31.21 -15.72
#